data_AF-A0A1F5NVR9-F1
#
_entry.id   AF-A0A1F5NVR9-F1
#
_cell.length_a   1.000
_cell.length_b   1.000
_cell.length_c   1.000
_cell.angle_alpha   90.00
_cell.angle_beta   90.00
_cell.angle_gamma   90.00
#
_symmetry.space_group_name_H-M   'P 1'
#
loop_
_entity.id
_entity.type
_entity.pdbx_description
1 polymer ?
#
loop_
_entity_poly.entity_id
_entity_poly.type
_entity_poly.pdbx_seq_one_letter_code
_entity_poly.pdbx_strand_id
1 'polypeptide(L)'
;MDSKEDVRLLFKDLFTHTEYKMFAKRLEIARRLIDGQTYEEIMDALKVTARTITTVNNTLMTRGEGLKKVHQKLVDLENKFQRKREERQTILERRVRRKMPAETFLADLVTEGIPEVSRLITKKLKQRSASRDLQL
;
A
#
# COMPACT_ATOMS: atom_id res chain seq x y z
N MET A 1 -0.36 -8.12 -23.91
CA MET A 1 -0.73 -6.90 -23.16
C MET A 1 -0.17 -7.05 -21.75
N ASP A 2 1.14 -7.25 -21.64
CA ASP A 2 1.77 -7.68 -20.37
C ASP A 2 2.58 -6.57 -19.71
N SER A 3 2.82 -5.45 -20.41
CA SER A 3 3.45 -4.27 -19.81
C SER A 3 2.45 -3.20 -19.37
N LYS A 4 2.77 -2.49 -18.28
CA LYS A 4 2.07 -1.27 -17.85
C LYS A 4 2.12 -0.17 -18.91
N GLU A 5 3.16 -0.15 -19.75
CA GLU A 5 3.25 0.78 -20.88
C GLU A 5 2.16 0.53 -21.93
N ASP A 6 1.94 -0.73 -22.31
CA ASP A 6 0.93 -1.09 -23.33
C ASP A 6 -0.48 -0.63 -22.91
N VAL A 7 -0.81 -0.87 -21.64
CA VAL A 7 -2.08 -0.45 -21.06
C VAL A 7 -2.20 1.08 -21.07
N ARG A 8 -1.11 1.79 -20.74
CA ARG A 8 -1.10 3.26 -20.73
C ARG A 8 -1.33 3.84 -22.12
N LEU A 9 -0.73 3.25 -23.16
CA LEU A 9 -0.94 3.67 -24.55
C LEU A 9 -2.40 3.44 -24.96
N LEU A 10 -2.95 2.27 -24.67
CA LEU A 10 -4.36 1.97 -24.91
C LEU A 10 -5.31 3.00 -24.27
N PHE A 11 -5.09 3.37 -23.00
CA PHE A 11 -5.93 4.38 -22.34
C PHE A 11 -5.77 5.78 -22.94
N LYS A 12 -4.58 6.14 -23.45
CA LYS A 12 -4.36 7.43 -24.13
C LYS A 12 -5.06 7.48 -25.49
N ASP A 13 -5.10 6.34 -26.19
CA ASP A 13 -5.74 6.25 -27.50
C ASP A 13 -7.28 6.20 -27.36
N LEU A 14 -7.79 5.59 -26.29
CA LEU A 14 -9.22 5.42 -26.05
C LEU A 14 -9.90 6.64 -25.41
N PHE A 15 -9.17 7.39 -24.56
CA PHE A 15 -9.75 8.47 -23.78
C PHE A 15 -9.01 9.79 -23.97
N THR A 16 -9.77 10.87 -24.03
CA THR A 16 -9.23 12.19 -23.77
C THR A 16 -8.78 12.33 -22.30
N HIS A 17 -7.94 13.33 -22.01
CA HIS A 17 -7.46 13.56 -20.64
C HIS A 17 -8.60 13.76 -19.63
N THR A 18 -9.66 14.46 -20.03
CA THR A 18 -10.82 14.74 -19.18
C THR A 18 -11.66 13.49 -18.94
N GLU A 19 -11.88 12.66 -19.96
CA GLU A 19 -12.62 11.41 -19.86
C GLU A 19 -11.89 10.40 -18.98
N TYR A 20 -10.58 10.24 -19.16
CA TYR A 20 -9.76 9.37 -18.32
C TYR A 20 -9.84 9.80 -16.84
N LYS A 21 -9.72 11.11 -16.57
CA LYS A 21 -9.83 11.66 -15.22
C LYS A 21 -11.21 11.41 -14.62
N MET A 22 -12.28 11.59 -15.40
CA MET A 22 -13.64 11.33 -14.93
C MET A 22 -13.91 9.84 -14.71
N PHE A 23 -13.36 8.98 -15.56
CA PHE A 23 -13.42 7.53 -15.41
C PHE A 23 -12.75 7.09 -14.10
N ALA A 24 -11.51 7.56 -13.85
CA ALA A 24 -10.79 7.29 -12.61
C ALA A 24 -11.56 7.78 -11.37
N LYS A 25 -12.11 9.01 -11.43
CA LYS A 25 -12.94 9.55 -10.34
C LYS A 25 -14.18 8.68 -10.09
N ARG A 26 -14.88 8.21 -11.12
CA ARG A 26 -16.06 7.35 -10.97
C ARG A 26 -15.72 6.02 -10.31
N LEU A 27 -14.59 5.42 -10.68
CA LEU A 27 -14.11 4.18 -10.05
C LEU A 27 -13.82 4.38 -8.56
N GLU A 28 -13.17 5.50 -8.23
CA GLU A 28 -12.84 5.85 -6.84
C GLU A 28 -14.09 6.21 -6.02
N ILE A 29 -15.07 6.93 -6.60
CA ILE A 29 -16.37 7.17 -5.95
C ILE A 29 -17.04 5.83 -5.62
N ALA A 30 -17.10 4.90 -6.59
CA ALA A 30 -17.75 3.62 -6.38
C ALA A 30 -17.07 2.81 -5.26
N ARG A 31 -15.74 2.79 -5.23
CA ARG A 31 -14.98 2.18 -4.13
C ARG A 31 -15.37 2.79 -2.78
N ARG A 32 -15.33 4.11 -2.66
CA ARG A 32 -15.62 4.82 -1.39
C ARG A 32 -17.06 4.64 -0.93
N LEU A 33 -18.01 4.57 -1.86
CA LEU A 33 -19.41 4.24 -1.56
C LEU A 33 -19.56 2.81 -1.05
N ILE A 34 -18.80 1.84 -1.58
CA ILE A 34 -18.78 0.46 -1.07
C ILE A 34 -18.14 0.42 0.33
N ASP A 35 -17.10 1.21 0.56
CA ASP A 35 -16.42 1.36 1.86
C ASP A 35 -17.29 2.11 2.90
N GLY A 36 -18.47 2.61 2.52
CA GLY A 36 -19.43 3.26 3.43
C GLY A 36 -19.16 4.74 3.71
N GLN A 37 -18.33 5.41 2.90
CA GLN A 37 -18.02 6.83 3.08
C GLN A 37 -19.21 7.75 2.78
N THR A 38 -19.26 8.91 3.45
CA THR A 38 -20.33 9.90 3.25
C THR A 38 -20.11 10.71 1.97
N TYR A 39 -21.17 11.37 1.50
CA TYR A 39 -21.09 12.19 0.28
C TYR A 39 -20.11 13.36 0.46
N GLU A 40 -20.08 13.97 1.64
CA GLU A 40 -19.19 15.10 1.96
C GLU A 40 -17.71 14.68 1.87
N GLU A 41 -17.35 13.55 2.49
CA GLU A 41 -15.99 13.00 2.42
C GLU A 41 -15.54 12.72 0.97
N ILE A 42 -16.44 12.16 0.16
CA ILE A 42 -16.16 11.84 -1.24
C ILE A 42 -16.01 13.12 -2.08
N MET A 43 -16.87 14.12 -1.85
CA MET A 43 -16.79 15.42 -2.53
C MET A 43 -15.48 16.12 -2.21
N ASP A 44 -15.06 16.11 -0.95
CA ASP A 44 -13.83 16.76 -0.51
C ASP A 44 -12.58 16.07 -1.03
N ALA A 45 -12.55 14.73 -1.03
CA ALA A 45 -11.43 13.96 -1.53
C ALA A 45 -11.26 14.06 -3.05
N LEU A 46 -12.35 13.97 -3.81
CA LEU A 46 -12.30 13.82 -5.28
C LEU A 46 -12.63 15.10 -6.05
N LYS A 47 -13.05 16.16 -5.35
CA LYS A 47 -13.50 17.43 -5.94
C LYS A 47 -14.52 17.16 -7.04
N VAL A 48 -15.63 16.54 -6.64
CA VAL A 48 -16.77 16.18 -7.49
C VAL A 48 -18.06 16.73 -6.90
N THR A 49 -19.09 16.85 -7.72
CA THR A 49 -20.41 17.30 -7.27
C THR A 49 -21.22 16.14 -6.69
N ALA A 50 -22.13 16.43 -5.78
CA ALA A 50 -23.10 15.45 -5.26
C ALA A 50 -23.86 14.73 -6.38
N ARG A 51 -24.25 15.44 -7.46
CA ARG A 51 -24.91 14.85 -8.63
C ARG A 51 -24.09 13.73 -9.27
N THR A 52 -22.77 13.90 -9.35
CA THR A 52 -21.87 12.86 -9.89
C THR A 52 -21.88 11.63 -9.00
N ILE A 53 -21.82 11.82 -7.68
CA ILE A 53 -21.87 10.73 -6.69
C ILE A 53 -23.21 9.99 -6.78
N THR A 54 -24.33 10.71 -6.81
CA THR A 54 -25.67 10.12 -6.97
C THR A 54 -25.76 9.28 -8.25
N THR A 55 -25.21 9.75 -9.37
CA THR A 55 -25.22 9.00 -10.63
C THR A 55 -24.45 7.67 -10.50
N VAL A 56 -23.29 7.69 -9.84
CA VAL A 56 -22.49 6.48 -9.59
C VAL A 56 -23.20 5.56 -8.61
N ASN A 57 -23.80 6.11 -7.55
CA ASN A 57 -24.56 5.34 -6.57
C ASN A 57 -25.74 4.61 -7.22
N ASN A 58 -26.53 5.30 -8.05
CA ASN A 58 -27.62 4.68 -8.80
C ASN A 58 -27.13 3.56 -9.72
N THR A 59 -25.98 3.76 -10.38
CA THR A 59 -25.33 2.71 -11.19
C THR A 59 -24.92 1.52 -10.33
N LEU A 60 -24.36 1.76 -9.14
CA LEU A 60 -23.92 0.73 -8.21
C LEU A 60 -25.10 -0.12 -7.68
N MET A 61 -26.26 0.53 -7.46
CA MET A 61 -27.48 -0.14 -6.98
C MET A 61 -28.18 -0.93 -8.09
N THR A 62 -28.16 -0.44 -9.33
CA THR A 62 -28.89 -1.07 -10.44
C THR A 62 -28.07 -2.07 -11.26
N ARG A 63 -26.76 -1.83 -11.43
CA ARG A 63 -25.87 -2.58 -12.35
C ARG A 63 -24.45 -2.76 -11.79
N GLY A 64 -24.28 -2.64 -10.48
CA GLY A 64 -22.97 -2.55 -9.82
C GLY A 64 -22.29 -3.86 -9.44
N GLU A 65 -22.84 -5.02 -9.81
CA GLU A 65 -22.32 -6.33 -9.37
C GLU A 65 -20.85 -6.55 -9.74
N GLY A 66 -20.45 -6.13 -10.95
CA GLY A 66 -19.06 -6.22 -11.40
C GLY A 66 -18.11 -5.37 -10.55
N LEU A 67 -18.51 -4.15 -10.21
CA LEU A 67 -17.72 -3.26 -9.36
C LEU A 67 -17.56 -3.83 -7.94
N LYS A 68 -18.64 -4.36 -7.35
CA LYS A 68 -18.60 -5.01 -6.04
C LYS A 68 -17.66 -6.22 -6.03
N LYS A 69 -17.74 -7.08 -7.06
CA LYS A 69 -16.89 -8.27 -7.20
C LYS A 69 -15.41 -7.91 -7.36
N VAL A 70 -15.11 -6.92 -8.18
CA VAL A 70 -13.74 -6.44 -8.37
C VAL A 70 -13.22 -5.82 -7.08
N HIS A 71 -14.00 -4.96 -6.44
CA HIS A 71 -13.66 -4.35 -5.16
C HIS A 71 -13.30 -5.41 -4.10
N GLN A 72 -14.13 -6.45 -3.91
CA GLN A 72 -13.84 -7.53 -2.97
C GLN A 72 -12.50 -8.23 -3.29
N LYS A 73 -12.24 -8.53 -4.57
CA LYS A 73 -10.96 -9.14 -4.97
C LYS A 73 -9.76 -8.26 -4.66
N LEU A 74 -9.89 -6.94 -4.85
CA LEU A 74 -8.83 -5.99 -4.50
C LEU A 74 -8.57 -5.97 -2.99
N VAL A 75 -9.63 -5.96 -2.17
CA VAL A 75 -9.51 -6.02 -0.71
C VAL A 75 -8.82 -7.31 -0.28
N ASP A 76 -9.21 -8.45 -0.84
CA ASP A 76 -8.59 -9.74 -0.54
C ASP A 76 -7.10 -9.79 -0.92
N LEU A 77 -6.74 -9.18 -2.06
CA LEU A 77 -5.35 -9.07 -2.51
C LEU A 77 -4.54 -8.19 -1.56
N GLU A 78 -5.06 -7.01 -1.18
CA GLU A 78 -4.41 -6.10 -0.24
C GLU A 78 -4.16 -6.79 1.10
N ASN A 79 -5.17 -7.48 1.63
CA ASN A 79 -5.07 -8.26 2.86
C ASN A 79 -3.99 -9.36 2.76
N LYS A 80 -3.88 -10.05 1.61
CA LYS A 80 -2.83 -11.05 1.38
C LYS A 80 -1.43 -10.41 1.34
N PHE A 81 -1.29 -9.26 0.70
CA PHE A 81 -0.01 -8.53 0.69
C PHE A 81 0.37 -8.04 2.08
N GLN A 82 -0.59 -7.51 2.83
CA GLN A 82 -0.37 -7.02 4.18
C GLN A 82 0.05 -8.15 5.13
N ARG A 83 -0.62 -9.30 5.10
CA ARG A 83 -0.20 -10.51 5.84
C ARG A 83 1.22 -10.94 5.48
N LYS A 84 1.56 -11.00 4.19
CA LYS A 84 2.93 -11.35 3.76
C LYS A 84 3.97 -10.33 4.25
N ARG A 85 3.62 -9.05 4.34
CA ARG A 85 4.50 -8.00 4.88
C ARG A 85 4.70 -8.18 6.38
N GLU A 86 3.61 -8.42 7.13
CA GLU A 86 3.63 -8.68 8.57
C GLU A 86 4.40 -9.96 8.91
N GLU A 87 4.20 -11.04 8.16
CA GLU A 87 4.97 -12.28 8.28
C GLU A 87 6.47 -12.02 8.05
N ARG A 88 6.83 -11.26 7.01
CA ARG A 88 8.23 -10.88 6.78
C ARG A 88 8.81 -10.06 7.92
N GLN A 89 8.03 -9.12 8.46
CA GLN A 89 8.44 -8.28 9.58
C GLN A 89 8.64 -9.09 10.86
N THR A 90 7.69 -9.97 11.20
CA THR A 90 7.81 -10.85 12.38
C THR A 90 8.96 -11.84 12.27
N ILE A 91 9.23 -12.39 11.07
CA ILE A 91 10.40 -13.25 10.82
C ILE A 91 11.69 -12.45 11.02
N LEU A 92 11.75 -11.21 10.55
CA LEU A 92 12.90 -10.34 10.73
C LEU A 92 13.13 -10.01 12.21
N GLU A 93 12.09 -9.61 12.94
CA GLU A 93 12.14 -9.32 14.37
C GLU A 93 12.62 -10.53 15.19
N ARG A 94 12.12 -11.74 14.88
CA ARG A 94 12.58 -12.99 15.51
C ARG A 94 14.05 -13.27 15.23
N ARG A 95 14.52 -13.03 13.99
CA ARG A 95 15.95 -13.18 13.64
C ARG A 95 16.83 -12.16 14.35
N VAL A 96 16.37 -10.91 14.50
CA VAL A 96 17.10 -9.86 15.23
C VAL A 96 17.22 -10.23 16.71
N ARG A 97 16.11 -10.60 17.37
CA ARG A 97 16.12 -11.01 18.79
C ARG A 97 17.00 -12.23 19.07
N ARG A 98 17.03 -13.23 18.19
CA ARG A 98 17.90 -14.41 18.35
C ARG A 98 19.40 -14.09 18.13
N LYS A 99 19.73 -13.06 17.36
CA LYS A 99 21.12 -12.70 17.02
C LYS A 99 21.71 -11.61 17.92
N MET A 100 20.88 -10.99 18.78
CA MET A 100 21.29 -9.95 19.71
C MET A 100 20.93 -10.38 21.14
N PRO A 101 21.86 -11.00 21.88
CA PRO A 101 21.70 -11.23 23.30
C PRO A 101 21.44 -9.91 24.04
N ALA A 102 20.57 -9.93 25.05
CA ALA A 102 20.27 -8.75 25.87
C ALA A 102 21.54 -8.18 26.53
N GLU A 103 22.50 -9.04 26.85
CA GLU A 103 23.81 -8.68 27.40
C GLU A 103 24.63 -7.81 26.44
N THR A 104 24.59 -8.09 25.14
CA THR A 104 25.33 -7.33 24.13
C THR A 104 24.71 -5.94 23.95
N PHE A 105 23.39 -5.86 24.00
CA PHE A 105 22.67 -4.58 23.93
C PHE A 105 22.92 -3.72 25.17
N LEU A 106 22.88 -4.31 26.37
CA LEU A 106 23.14 -3.58 27.63
C LEU A 106 24.59 -3.14 27.76
N ALA A 107 25.55 -3.98 27.36
CA ALA A 107 26.96 -3.63 27.33
C ALA A 107 27.21 -2.44 26.39
N ASP A 108 26.67 -2.46 25.17
CA ASP A 108 26.79 -1.33 24.24
C ASP A 108 26.12 -0.06 24.82
N LEU A 109 24.95 -0.19 25.46
CA LEU A 109 24.21 0.93 26.08
C LEU A 109 24.97 1.62 27.21
N VAL A 110 25.62 0.83 28.07
CA VAL A 110 26.43 1.34 29.20
C VAL A 110 27.71 1.99 28.69
N THR A 111 28.30 1.46 27.62
CA THR A 111 29.60 1.92 27.12
C THR A 111 29.49 3.16 26.25
N GLU A 112 28.44 3.28 25.42
CA GLU A 112 28.36 4.31 24.38
C GLU A 112 27.13 5.23 24.48
N GLY A 113 26.15 4.90 25.33
CA GLY A 113 24.93 5.68 25.49
C GLY A 113 23.90 5.50 24.36
N ILE A 114 22.62 5.72 24.69
CA ILE A 114 21.45 5.42 23.84
C ILE A 114 21.55 5.95 22.38
N PRO A 115 22.02 7.19 22.12
CA PRO A 115 22.05 7.74 20.77
C PRO A 115 23.12 7.11 19.86
N GLU A 116 24.30 6.78 20.40
CA GLU A 116 25.41 6.24 19.60
C GLU A 116 25.27 4.75 19.34
N VAL A 117 24.74 4.00 20.31
CA VAL A 117 24.40 2.59 20.14
C VAL A 117 23.43 2.40 18.97
N SER A 118 22.44 3.28 18.86
CA SER A 118 21.46 3.25 17.77
C SER A 118 22.11 3.40 16.39
N ARG A 119 23.14 4.27 16.27
CA ARG A 119 23.90 4.51 15.03
C ARG A 119 24.86 3.37 14.71
N LEU A 120 25.53 2.81 15.70
CA LEU A 120 26.46 1.70 15.50
C LEU A 120 25.76 0.40 15.14
N ILE A 121 24.61 0.14 15.76
CA ILE A 121 23.76 -1.01 15.42
C ILE A 121 23.33 -0.92 13.95
N THR A 122 22.82 0.24 13.51
CA THR A 122 22.42 0.43 12.10
C THR A 122 23.60 0.31 11.13
N LYS A 123 24.78 0.82 11.50
CA LYS A 123 25.99 0.75 10.66
C LYS A 123 26.53 -0.69 10.54
N LYS A 124 26.62 -1.45 11.64
CA LYS A 124 27.06 -2.86 11.65
C LYS A 124 26.08 -3.78 10.91
N LEU A 125 24.77 -3.54 11.04
CA LEU A 125 23.75 -4.32 10.33
C LEU A 125 23.83 -4.11 8.81
N LYS A 126 24.04 -2.85 8.37
CA LYS A 126 24.18 -2.49 6.94
C LYS A 126 25.45 -3.04 6.29
N GLN A 127 26.57 -3.04 7.01
CA GLN A 127 27.82 -3.63 6.49
C GLN A 127 27.74 -5.16 6.40
N ARG A 128 27.11 -5.83 7.38
CA ARG A 128 27.02 -7.30 7.40
C ARG A 128 25.95 -7.90 6.49
N SER A 129 24.95 -7.12 6.06
CA SER A 129 24.04 -7.53 4.99
C SER A 129 24.77 -7.52 3.64
N ALA A 130 25.55 -6.49 3.36
CA ALA A 130 26.34 -6.39 2.12
C ALA A 130 27.38 -7.52 1.97
N SER A 131 28.03 -7.94 3.06
CA SER A 131 28.99 -9.07 2.99
C SER A 131 28.31 -10.44 2.82
N ARG A 132 27.02 -10.58 3.16
CA ARG A 132 26.30 -11.86 3.03
C ARG A 132 25.79 -12.10 1.60
N ASP A 133 25.56 -11.03 0.85
CA ASP A 133 25.19 -11.08 -0.57
C ASP A 133 26.40 -11.35 -1.50
N LEU A 134 27.64 -11.26 -0.99
CA LEU A 134 28.90 -11.54 -1.71
C LEU A 134 29.38 -13.00 -1.58
N GLN A 135 28.66 -13.87 -0.88
CA GLN A 135 29.01 -15.29 -0.66
C GLN A 135 28.07 -16.28 -1.39
N LEU A 136 27.32 -15.82 -2.39
CA LEU A 136 26.48 -16.63 -3.29
C LEU A 136 27.03 -16.60 -4.71
#